data_AF-A0A0L7KU20-F1
#
_entry.id   AF-A0A0L7KU20-F1
#
_cell.length_a   1.000
_cell.length_b   1.000
_cell.length_c   1.000
_cell.angle_alpha   90.00
_cell.angle_beta   90.00
_cell.angle_gamma   90.00
#
_symmetry.space_group_name_H-M   'P 1'
#
loop_
_entity.id
_entity.type
_entity.pdbx_description
1 polymer ?
#
loop_
_entity_poly.entity_id
_entity_poly.type
_entity_poly.pdbx_seq_one_letter_code
_entity_poly.pdbx_strand_id
1 'polypeptide(L)'
;MAVVFLWLFISDWNSKIKKASTILIGDFNMTKIGWEYSANLFSCLSTNATSESYDKAESTFLDEIVFNNLSQCNYIKNDLGRILDLVITDSPKTIKINECLAPLTKLDSPHPALEIEVCQPKNCKSLRRNRTPILNFNKANYSGINEELSMLEWENIWENEMSVDQMVNSLYSTLMPIIEKNTPRCTP
;
A
#
# COMPACT_ATOMS: atom_id res chain seq x y z
N MET A 1 3.86 -10.48 -9.72
CA MET A 1 4.64 -9.38 -9.09
C MET A 1 3.93 -8.79 -7.87
N ALA A 2 2.63 -8.43 -7.95
CA ALA A 2 1.85 -7.91 -6.81
C ALA A 2 1.80 -8.84 -5.57
N VAL A 3 1.68 -10.16 -5.76
CA VAL A 3 1.61 -11.16 -4.68
C VAL A 3 2.90 -11.22 -3.85
N VAL A 4 4.06 -11.07 -4.49
CA VAL A 4 5.36 -11.10 -3.80
C VAL A 4 5.57 -9.85 -2.96
N PHE A 5 5.13 -8.68 -3.46
CA PHE A 5 5.15 -7.44 -2.68
C PHE A 5 4.19 -7.50 -1.49
N LEU A 6 2.98 -8.03 -1.66
CA LEU A 6 2.03 -8.19 -0.56
C LEU A 6 2.54 -9.20 0.49
N TRP A 7 3.17 -10.29 0.06
CA TRP A 7 3.73 -11.31 0.95
C TRP A 7 4.97 -10.80 1.72
N LEU A 8 5.88 -10.08 1.06
CA LEU A 8 7.00 -9.42 1.75
C LEU A 8 6.51 -8.35 2.72
N PHE A 9 5.44 -7.63 2.35
CA PHE A 9 4.84 -6.62 3.22
C PHE A 9 4.20 -7.27 4.46
N ILE A 10 3.37 -8.31 4.32
CA ILE A 10 2.65 -8.99 5.42
C ILE A 10 3.58 -9.87 6.29
N SER A 11 4.61 -10.50 5.70
CA SER A 11 5.57 -11.29 6.49
C SER A 11 6.48 -10.41 7.36
N ASP A 12 6.96 -9.28 6.84
CA ASP A 12 7.74 -8.30 7.62
C ASP A 12 6.85 -7.52 8.62
N TRP A 13 5.55 -7.36 8.31
CA TRP A 13 4.51 -6.78 9.18
C TRP A 13 4.37 -7.51 10.52
N ASN A 14 4.36 -8.84 10.50
CA ASN A 14 4.17 -9.66 11.71
C ASN A 14 5.28 -9.48 12.76
N SER A 15 6.50 -9.14 12.32
CA SER A 15 7.65 -8.95 13.21
C SER A 15 7.69 -7.55 13.84
N LYS A 16 7.15 -6.53 13.17
CA LYS A 16 7.27 -5.11 13.56
C LYS A 16 5.99 -4.50 14.13
N ILE A 17 4.80 -4.98 13.74
CA ILE A 17 3.51 -4.30 13.98
C ILE A 17 2.63 -4.95 15.07
N LYS A 18 2.98 -6.16 15.57
CA LYS A 18 2.25 -6.86 16.66
C LYS A 18 2.04 -6.09 17.99
N LYS A 19 2.52 -4.85 18.11
CA LYS A 19 2.32 -3.98 19.29
C LYS A 19 1.30 -2.84 19.08
N ALA A 20 0.72 -2.67 17.89
CA ALA A 20 -0.19 -1.56 17.60
C ALA A 20 -1.48 -2.01 16.88
N SER A 21 -2.59 -1.34 17.17
CA SER A 21 -3.82 -1.48 16.37
C SER A 21 -3.56 -1.00 14.96
N THR A 22 -4.08 -1.76 14.00
CA THR A 22 -3.65 -1.67 12.61
C THR A 22 -4.84 -1.46 11.68
N ILE A 23 -4.70 -0.53 10.74
CA ILE A 23 -5.67 -0.25 9.69
C ILE A 23 -4.90 -0.12 8.37
N LEU A 24 -5.27 -0.92 7.38
CA LEU A 24 -4.75 -0.90 6.03
C LEU A 24 -5.88 -0.45 5.10
N ILE A 25 -5.61 0.56 4.26
CA ILE A 25 -6.60 1.19 3.39
C ILE A 25 -5.97 1.35 2.01
N GLY A 26 -6.69 0.98 0.96
CA GLY A 26 -6.26 1.26 -0.40
C GLY A 26 -7.00 0.43 -1.44
N ASP A 27 -6.60 0.63 -2.70
CA ASP A 27 -7.05 -0.15 -3.85
C ASP A 27 -6.26 -1.46 -3.95
N PHE A 28 -6.95 -2.58 -3.78
CA PHE A 28 -6.36 -3.92 -3.91
C PHE A 28 -6.61 -4.53 -5.28
N ASN A 29 -7.57 -3.98 -6.04
CA ASN A 29 -7.99 -4.44 -7.36
C ASN A 29 -8.29 -5.97 -7.44
N MET A 30 -8.80 -6.55 -6.34
CA MET A 30 -9.16 -7.97 -6.24
C MET A 30 -10.61 -8.18 -6.67
N THR A 31 -10.81 -8.35 -7.98
CA THR A 31 -12.16 -8.29 -8.59
C THR A 31 -13.02 -9.54 -8.39
N LYS A 32 -12.45 -10.71 -8.06
CA LYS A 32 -13.24 -11.95 -7.93
C LYS A 32 -13.72 -12.21 -6.52
N ILE A 33 -13.08 -11.60 -5.52
CA ILE A 33 -13.53 -11.67 -4.13
C ILE A 33 -14.82 -10.85 -4.00
N GLY A 34 -15.94 -11.53 -3.73
CA GLY A 34 -17.15 -10.86 -3.30
C GLY A 34 -17.07 -10.53 -1.81
N TRP A 35 -17.73 -9.46 -1.40
CA TRP A 35 -17.78 -9.03 0.00
C TRP A 35 -19.23 -8.76 0.41
N GLU A 36 -19.65 -9.35 1.53
CA GLU A 36 -20.97 -9.15 2.11
C GLU A 36 -20.86 -8.74 3.57
N TYR A 37 -21.53 -7.63 3.91
CA TYR A 37 -21.44 -7.03 5.23
C TYR A 37 -22.23 -7.81 6.28
N SER A 38 -21.57 -8.11 7.40
CA SER A 38 -22.18 -8.73 8.58
C SER A 38 -22.20 -7.74 9.74
N ALA A 39 -23.40 -7.25 10.07
CA ALA A 39 -23.60 -6.33 11.20
C ALA A 39 -23.16 -6.93 12.55
N ASN A 40 -23.21 -8.26 12.70
CA ASN A 40 -22.78 -8.94 13.93
C ASN A 40 -21.25 -8.88 14.11
N LEU A 41 -20.51 -8.89 13.01
CA LEU A 41 -19.04 -8.89 13.01
C LEU A 41 -18.45 -7.49 12.81
N PHE A 42 -19.28 -6.50 12.42
CA PHE A 42 -18.85 -5.17 12.01
C PHE A 42 -17.84 -5.21 10.86
N SER A 43 -17.95 -6.23 10.01
CA SER A 43 -17.01 -6.53 8.92
C SER A 43 -17.71 -7.26 7.79
N CYS A 44 -17.07 -7.28 6.62
CA CYS A 44 -17.50 -8.07 5.48
C CYS A 44 -16.88 -9.47 5.50
N LEU A 45 -17.70 -10.45 5.13
CA LEU A 45 -17.29 -11.82 4.85
C LEU A 45 -17.05 -11.96 3.35
N SER A 46 -16.05 -12.76 2.97
CA SER A 46 -15.83 -13.08 1.57
C SER A 46 -16.93 -14.02 1.07
N THR A 47 -17.56 -13.64 -0.04
CA THR A 47 -18.58 -14.42 -0.74
C THR A 47 -18.00 -14.92 -2.06
N ASN A 48 -18.34 -16.14 -2.47
CA ASN A 48 -17.75 -16.95 -3.57
C ASN A 48 -16.66 -17.95 -3.12
N ALA A 49 -16.81 -18.55 -1.94
CA ALA A 49 -15.83 -19.46 -1.31
C ALA A 49 -15.58 -20.82 -2.00
N THR A 50 -15.89 -20.98 -3.30
CA THR A 50 -15.40 -22.14 -4.06
C THR A 50 -14.07 -21.79 -4.69
N SER A 51 -13.03 -22.55 -4.34
CA SER A 51 -11.62 -22.37 -4.76
C SER A 51 -11.42 -22.29 -6.27
N GLU A 52 -12.38 -22.76 -7.08
CA GLU A 52 -12.36 -22.66 -8.54
C GLU A 52 -12.61 -21.23 -9.06
N SER A 53 -13.16 -20.33 -8.24
CA SER A 53 -13.54 -18.97 -8.66
C SER A 53 -12.47 -17.91 -8.42
N TYR A 54 -11.50 -18.17 -7.52
CA TYR A 54 -10.41 -17.26 -7.17
C TYR A 54 -9.12 -17.64 -7.89
N ASP A 55 -8.29 -16.65 -8.22
CA ASP A 55 -6.90 -16.98 -8.53
C ASP A 55 -6.05 -17.20 -7.27
N LYS A 56 -4.82 -17.68 -7.51
CA LYS A 56 -3.85 -17.94 -6.44
C LYS A 56 -3.57 -16.70 -5.58
N ALA A 57 -3.59 -15.49 -6.17
CA ALA A 57 -3.31 -14.26 -5.45
C ALA A 57 -4.44 -13.96 -4.45
N GLU A 58 -5.68 -14.01 -4.91
CA GLU A 58 -6.89 -13.76 -4.12
C GLU A 58 -7.06 -14.81 -3.00
N SER A 59 -6.80 -16.09 -3.30
CA SER A 59 -6.79 -17.16 -2.29
C SER A 59 -5.74 -16.92 -1.21
N THR A 60 -4.50 -16.65 -1.62
CA THR A 60 -3.40 -16.40 -0.66
C THR A 60 -3.70 -15.18 0.19
N PHE A 61 -4.29 -14.13 -0.40
CA PHE A 61 -4.67 -12.93 0.30
C PHE A 61 -5.75 -13.18 1.38
N LEU A 62 -6.79 -13.96 1.05
CA LEU A 62 -7.82 -14.34 2.03
C LEU A 62 -7.23 -15.18 3.17
N ASP A 63 -6.34 -16.12 2.85
CA ASP A 63 -5.64 -16.92 3.87
C ASP A 63 -4.83 -16.02 4.81
N GLU A 64 -4.13 -15.01 4.30
CA GLU A 64 -3.37 -14.06 5.10
C GLU A 64 -4.27 -13.16 5.96
N ILE A 65 -5.41 -12.69 5.45
CA ILE A 65 -6.38 -11.93 6.26
C ILE A 65 -6.81 -12.76 7.48
N VAL A 66 -7.20 -14.02 7.24
CA VAL A 66 -7.66 -14.93 8.30
C VAL A 66 -6.51 -15.26 9.26
N PHE A 67 -5.33 -15.61 8.75
CA PHE A 67 -4.16 -15.96 9.54
C PHE A 67 -3.75 -14.83 10.50
N ASN A 68 -3.90 -13.57 10.06
CA ASN A 68 -3.53 -12.40 10.84
C ASN A 68 -4.69 -11.84 11.70
N ASN A 69 -5.84 -12.53 11.77
CA ASN A 69 -7.06 -12.05 12.44
C ASN A 69 -7.50 -10.65 11.99
N LEU A 70 -7.37 -10.37 10.69
CA LEU A 70 -7.78 -9.13 10.08
C LEU A 70 -9.21 -9.24 9.55
N SER A 71 -9.88 -8.10 9.42
CA SER A 71 -11.26 -7.99 8.94
C SER A 71 -11.37 -6.86 7.94
N GLN A 72 -11.99 -7.13 6.81
CA GLN A 72 -12.39 -6.11 5.84
C GLN A 72 -13.65 -5.41 6.35
N CYS A 73 -13.70 -4.07 6.34
CA CYS A 73 -14.83 -3.29 6.88
C CYS A 73 -15.58 -2.47 5.82
N ASN A 74 -15.01 -2.28 4.63
CA ASN A 74 -15.67 -1.49 3.59
C ASN A 74 -16.82 -2.29 2.94
N TYR A 75 -18.03 -1.77 3.01
CA TYR A 75 -19.21 -2.35 2.40
C TYR A 75 -19.78 -1.51 1.25
N ILE A 76 -19.13 -0.39 0.90
CA ILE A 76 -19.56 0.50 -0.19
C ILE A 76 -19.13 -0.11 -1.51
N LYS A 77 -20.12 -0.41 -2.36
CA LYS A 77 -19.93 -0.99 -3.69
C LYS A 77 -19.81 0.11 -4.74
N ASN A 78 -19.01 -0.14 -5.76
CA ASN A 78 -19.00 0.68 -6.96
C ASN A 78 -20.22 0.42 -7.86
N ASP A 79 -20.31 1.13 -8.99
CA ASP A 79 -21.42 1.03 -9.94
C ASP A 79 -21.62 -0.38 -10.53
N LEU A 80 -20.60 -1.25 -10.43
CA LEU A 80 -20.64 -2.65 -10.87
C LEU A 80 -20.95 -3.64 -9.74
N GLY A 81 -21.30 -3.15 -8.55
CA GLY A 81 -21.59 -3.97 -7.37
C GLY A 81 -20.35 -4.60 -6.73
N ARG A 82 -19.15 -4.11 -7.06
CA ARG A 82 -17.86 -4.65 -6.59
C ARG A 82 -17.23 -3.75 -5.51
N ILE A 83 -16.35 -4.33 -4.70
CA ILE A 83 -15.58 -3.63 -3.68
C ILE A 83 -14.09 -3.87 -3.98
N LEU A 84 -13.41 -2.84 -4.50
CA LEU A 84 -12.00 -2.91 -4.90
C LEU A 84 -11.08 -2.22 -3.87
N ASP A 85 -11.57 -1.11 -3.32
CA ASP A 85 -10.96 -0.43 -2.19
C ASP A 85 -11.31 -1.16 -0.89
N LEU A 86 -10.29 -1.68 -0.21
CA LEU A 86 -10.48 -2.43 1.04
C LEU A 86 -10.02 -1.60 2.22
N VAL A 87 -10.78 -1.69 3.31
CA VAL A 87 -10.40 -1.19 4.64
C VAL A 87 -10.24 -2.39 5.55
N ILE A 88 -9.01 -2.75 5.88
CA ILE A 88 -8.67 -3.98 6.60
C ILE A 88 -8.10 -3.62 7.96
N THR A 89 -8.61 -4.22 9.02
CA THR A 89 -8.16 -3.91 10.39
C THR A 89 -8.23 -5.13 11.31
N ASP A 90 -7.43 -5.10 12.37
CA ASP A 90 -7.52 -6.03 13.51
C ASP A 90 -8.65 -5.66 14.49
N SER A 91 -9.27 -4.49 14.32
CA SER A 91 -10.21 -3.90 15.29
C SER A 91 -11.47 -3.36 14.58
N PRO A 92 -12.28 -4.18 13.90
CA PRO A 92 -13.40 -3.72 13.06
C PRO A 92 -14.40 -2.81 13.78
N LYS A 93 -14.62 -3.03 15.08
CA LYS A 93 -15.52 -2.22 15.92
C LYS A 93 -15.10 -0.75 16.10
N THR A 94 -13.84 -0.42 15.81
CA THR A 94 -13.32 0.95 15.91
C THR A 94 -13.45 1.72 14.60
N ILE A 95 -13.91 1.05 13.52
CA ILE A 95 -14.03 1.62 12.19
C ILE A 95 -15.51 1.76 11.84
N LYS A 96 -15.85 2.93 11.29
CA LYS A 96 -17.15 3.15 10.65
C LYS A 96 -16.91 3.71 9.25
N ILE A 97 -17.54 3.07 8.27
CA ILE A 97 -17.46 3.43 6.87
C ILE A 97 -18.77 4.07 6.46
N ASN A 98 -18.73 5.21 5.79
CA ASN A 98 -19.86 5.83 5.13
C ASN A 98 -19.50 6.18 3.67
N GLU A 99 -20.52 6.36 2.83
CA GLU A 99 -20.34 7.00 1.53
C GLU A 99 -19.94 8.46 1.72
N CYS A 100 -18.98 8.95 0.94
CA CYS A 100 -18.58 10.34 0.98
C CYS A 100 -19.63 11.23 0.27
N LEU A 101 -20.39 12.00 1.05
CA LEU A 101 -21.46 12.87 0.53
C LEU A 101 -20.94 14.13 -0.20
N ALA A 102 -19.71 14.55 0.09
CA ALA A 102 -19.12 15.78 -0.42
C ALA A 102 -17.67 15.54 -0.86
N PRO A 103 -17.44 14.83 -1.98
CA PRO A 103 -16.09 14.55 -2.46
C PRO A 103 -15.37 15.83 -2.90
N LEU A 104 -14.09 15.95 -2.54
CA LEU A 104 -13.26 17.11 -2.87
C LEU A 104 -12.81 17.14 -4.34
N THR A 105 -12.92 16.00 -5.03
CA THR A 105 -12.52 15.82 -6.42
C THR A 105 -13.63 15.11 -7.18
N LYS A 106 -13.53 15.12 -8.52
CA LYS A 106 -14.40 14.30 -9.36
C LYS A 106 -14.26 12.83 -8.95
N LEU A 107 -15.40 12.16 -8.77
CA LEU A 107 -15.44 10.75 -8.43
C LEU A 107 -15.00 9.90 -9.62
N ASP A 108 -14.28 8.82 -9.29
CA ASP A 108 -13.97 7.75 -10.22
C ASP A 108 -15.01 6.63 -10.05
N SER A 109 -15.61 6.18 -11.15
CA SER A 109 -16.76 5.25 -11.13
C SER A 109 -16.40 3.87 -10.52
N PRO A 110 -15.23 3.27 -10.79
CA PRO A 110 -14.81 2.03 -10.16
C PRO A 110 -14.40 2.19 -8.68
N HIS A 111 -14.11 3.43 -8.24
CA HIS A 111 -13.52 3.75 -6.92
C HIS A 111 -14.34 4.85 -6.20
N PRO A 112 -15.48 4.48 -5.59
CA PRO A 112 -16.30 5.43 -4.85
C PRO A 112 -15.52 6.01 -3.66
N ALA A 113 -15.72 7.31 -3.40
CA ALA A 113 -15.07 7.96 -2.27
C ALA A 113 -15.66 7.47 -0.93
N LEU A 114 -14.78 7.09 -0.01
CA LEU A 114 -15.13 6.58 1.32
C LEU A 114 -14.89 7.64 2.39
N GLU A 115 -15.83 7.80 3.31
CA GLU A 115 -15.60 8.46 4.59
C GLU A 115 -15.33 7.39 5.65
N ILE A 116 -14.16 7.49 6.30
CA ILE A 116 -13.68 6.50 7.28
C ILE A 116 -13.53 7.19 8.63
N GLU A 117 -14.43 6.87 9.55
CA GLU A 117 -14.35 7.29 10.94
C GLU A 117 -13.54 6.25 11.74
N VAL A 118 -12.46 6.70 12.39
CA VAL A 118 -11.62 5.85 13.26
C VAL A 118 -11.81 6.28 14.71
N CYS A 119 -12.55 5.47 15.47
CA CYS A 119 -12.78 5.66 16.89
C CYS A 119 -11.53 5.26 17.69
N GLN A 120 -10.58 6.19 17.87
CA GLN A 120 -9.36 5.95 18.63
C GLN A 120 -9.59 5.99 20.16
N PRO A 121 -8.89 5.15 20.95
CA PRO A 121 -8.82 5.33 22.40
C PRO A 121 -8.11 6.65 22.73
N LYS A 122 -8.54 7.33 23.80
CA LYS A 122 -8.14 8.70 24.21
C LYS A 122 -6.63 8.95 24.41
N ASN A 123 -5.79 7.92 24.35
CA ASN A 123 -4.37 7.96 24.71
C ASN A 123 -3.42 7.50 23.59
N CYS A 124 -3.62 8.00 22.37
CA CYS A 124 -2.63 7.83 21.31
C CYS A 124 -1.35 8.62 21.61
N LYS A 125 -0.23 7.92 21.76
CA LYS A 125 1.07 8.58 21.81
C LYS A 125 1.41 9.05 20.41
N SER A 126 1.67 10.35 20.24
CA SER A 126 2.25 10.84 18.98
C SER A 126 3.55 10.09 18.72
N LEU A 127 3.71 9.59 17.50
CA LEU A 127 5.01 9.15 17.05
C LEU A 127 5.98 10.33 17.16
N ARG A 128 7.18 10.07 17.66
CA ARG A 128 8.24 11.08 17.62
C ARG A 128 8.55 11.34 16.15
N ARG A 129 8.66 12.61 15.77
CA ARG A 129 9.05 13.00 14.42
C ARG A 129 10.32 12.23 14.05
N ASN A 130 10.27 11.53 12.92
CA ASN A 130 11.43 10.84 12.41
C ASN A 130 12.52 11.89 12.13
N ARG A 131 13.67 11.79 12.81
CA ARG A 131 14.81 12.69 12.66
C ARG A 131 15.80 12.19 11.60
N THR A 132 15.48 11.12 10.88
CA THR A 132 16.30 10.66 9.76
C THR A 132 16.43 11.80 8.75
N PRO A 133 17.65 12.24 8.42
CA PRO A 133 17.87 13.27 7.43
C PRO A 133 17.30 12.82 6.07
N ILE A 134 16.25 13.50 5.62
CA ILE A 134 15.66 13.28 4.29
C ILE A 134 16.33 14.19 3.26
N LEU A 135 16.37 13.76 2.01
CA LEU A 135 16.86 14.59 0.91
C LEU A 135 15.86 15.71 0.60
N ASN A 136 16.36 16.92 0.37
CA ASN A 136 15.56 18.07 -0.01
C ASN A 136 15.51 18.21 -1.54
N PHE A 137 14.61 17.45 -2.17
CA PHE A 137 14.46 17.48 -3.62
C PHE A 137 14.08 18.86 -4.18
N ASN A 138 13.37 19.70 -3.41
CA ASN A 138 13.09 21.08 -3.81
C ASN A 138 14.34 21.95 -3.97
N LYS A 139 15.48 21.54 -3.37
CA LYS A 139 16.77 22.22 -3.46
C LYS A 139 17.82 21.38 -4.20
N ALA A 140 17.42 20.32 -4.90
CA ALA A 140 18.35 19.49 -5.65
C ALA A 140 18.97 20.27 -6.82
N ASN A 141 20.25 20.02 -7.10
CA ASN A 141 20.90 20.50 -8.30
C ASN A 141 20.53 19.59 -9.49
N TYR A 142 19.34 19.79 -10.05
CA TYR A 142 18.85 18.99 -11.17
C TYR A 142 19.72 19.10 -12.42
N SER A 143 20.37 20.24 -12.65
CA SER A 143 21.32 20.39 -13.76
C SER A 143 22.51 19.44 -13.60
N GLY A 144 23.11 19.39 -12.40
CA GLY A 144 24.21 18.46 -12.11
C GLY A 144 23.79 16.99 -12.20
N ILE A 145 22.58 16.65 -11.74
CA ILE A 145 22.02 15.30 -11.91
C ILE A 145 21.92 14.95 -13.40
N ASN A 146 21.32 15.83 -14.21
CA ASN A 146 21.14 15.59 -15.64
C ASN A 146 22.48 15.46 -16.38
N GLU A 147 23.46 16.30 -16.04
CA GLU A 147 24.81 16.22 -16.59
C GLU A 147 25.45 14.86 -16.28
N GLU A 148 25.45 14.41 -15.03
CA GLU A 148 26.02 13.12 -14.64
C GLU A 148 25.29 11.94 -15.30
N LEU A 149 23.95 11.98 -15.34
CA LEU A 149 23.17 10.94 -16.00
C LEU A 149 23.41 10.87 -17.51
N SER A 150 23.68 12.01 -18.16
CA SER A 150 23.95 12.06 -19.60
C SER A 150 25.30 11.43 -20.00
N MET A 151 26.21 11.27 -19.04
CA MET A 151 27.52 10.64 -19.25
C MET A 151 27.50 9.12 -19.04
N LEU A 152 26.38 8.56 -18.59
CA LEU A 152 26.25 7.12 -18.35
C LEU A 152 25.90 6.36 -19.64
N GLU A 153 26.62 5.29 -19.89
CA GLU A 153 26.32 4.32 -20.95
C GLU A 153 25.54 3.16 -20.35
N TRP A 154 24.21 3.25 -20.37
CA TRP A 154 23.32 2.28 -19.71
C TRP A 154 23.46 0.86 -20.26
N GLU A 155 23.75 0.74 -21.55
CA GLU A 155 24.00 -0.54 -22.22
C GLU A 155 25.16 -1.29 -21.57
N ASN A 156 26.22 -0.58 -21.19
CA ASN A 156 27.39 -1.16 -20.53
C ASN A 156 27.11 -1.51 -19.06
N ILE A 157 26.27 -0.72 -18.38
CA ILE A 157 25.86 -0.98 -17.00
C ILE A 157 25.03 -2.27 -16.91
N TRP A 158 24.23 -2.58 -17.94
CA TRP A 158 23.35 -3.74 -17.95
C TRP A 158 23.88 -4.95 -18.72
N GLU A 159 25.07 -4.86 -19.33
CA GLU A 159 25.63 -5.89 -20.20
C GLU A 159 25.66 -7.29 -19.56
N ASN A 160 25.88 -7.35 -18.24
CA ASN A 160 26.01 -8.60 -17.49
C ASN A 160 24.77 -8.98 -16.67
N GLU A 161 23.69 -8.21 -16.76
CA GLU A 161 22.49 -8.44 -15.95
C GLU A 161 21.56 -9.47 -16.61
N MET A 162 21.24 -10.53 -15.88
CA MET A 162 20.47 -11.67 -16.43
C MET A 162 18.98 -11.62 -16.10
N SER A 163 18.56 -10.67 -15.28
CA SER A 163 17.17 -10.54 -14.84
C SER A 163 16.79 -9.08 -14.60
N VAL A 164 15.49 -8.80 -14.72
CA VAL A 164 14.92 -7.47 -14.44
C VAL A 164 15.25 -7.03 -13.01
N ASP A 165 15.21 -7.93 -12.03
CA ASP A 165 15.52 -7.60 -10.64
C ASP A 165 16.97 -7.11 -10.49
N GLN A 166 17.92 -7.74 -11.19
CA GLN A 166 19.31 -7.29 -11.17
C GLN A 166 19.48 -5.96 -11.90
N MET A 167 18.83 -5.76 -13.06
CA MET A 167 18.85 -4.47 -13.76
C MET A 167 18.30 -3.33 -12.89
N VAL A 168 17.22 -3.58 -12.14
CA VAL A 168 16.64 -2.62 -11.20
C VAL A 168 17.62 -2.31 -10.07
N ASN A 169 18.29 -3.33 -9.51
CA ASN A 169 19.32 -3.11 -8.49
C ASN A 169 20.47 -2.26 -9.02
N SER A 170 20.93 -2.52 -10.24
CA SER A 170 22.01 -1.76 -10.89
C SER A 170 21.60 -0.34 -11.27
N LEU A 171 20.32 -0.13 -11.61
CA LEU A 171 19.75 1.21 -11.77
C LEU A 171 19.82 1.99 -10.46
N TYR A 172 19.32 1.43 -9.36
CA TYR A 172 19.33 2.11 -8.07
C TYR A 172 20.73 2.34 -7.51
N SER A 173 21.66 1.39 -7.69
CA SER A 173 23.05 1.53 -7.26
C SER A 173 23.79 2.64 -8.00
N THR A 174 23.38 2.93 -9.24
CA THR A 174 23.93 4.03 -10.06
C THR A 174 23.25 5.36 -9.75
N LEU A 175 21.92 5.39 -9.67
CA LEU A 175 21.14 6.62 -9.48
C LEU A 175 21.32 7.21 -8.08
N MET A 176 21.27 6.39 -7.03
CA MET A 176 21.24 6.89 -5.65
C MET A 176 22.48 7.72 -5.28
N PRO A 177 23.72 7.31 -5.61
CA PRO A 177 24.90 8.14 -5.37
C PRO A 177 24.85 9.50 -6.07
N ILE A 178 24.38 9.57 -7.32
CA ILE A 178 24.25 10.82 -8.08
C ILE A 178 23.23 11.75 -7.40
N ILE A 179 22.10 11.18 -6.98
CA ILE A 179 21.03 11.91 -6.28
C ILE A 179 21.54 12.43 -4.92
N GLU A 180 22.19 11.58 -4.12
CA GLU A 180 22.72 11.96 -2.80
C GLU A 180 23.80 13.03 -2.89
N LYS A 181 24.66 12.95 -3.91
CA LYS A 181 25.71 13.95 -4.18
C LYS A 181 25.12 15.32 -4.54
N ASN A 182 24.05 15.34 -5.32
CA ASN A 182 23.47 16.57 -5.86
C ASN A 182 22.25 17.10 -5.09
N THR A 183 21.81 16.40 -4.04
CA THR A 183 20.62 16.79 -3.27
C THR A 183 21.00 17.07 -1.82
N PRO A 184 20.84 18.31 -1.32
CA PRO A 184 21.16 18.63 0.06
C PRO A 184 20.20 17.91 1.01
N ARG A 185 20.67 17.55 2.21
CA ARG A 185 19.82 16.97 3.25
C ARG A 185 19.03 18.06 3.99
N CYS A 186 17.75 17.79 4.27
CA CYS A 186 16.97 18.59 5.19
C CYS A 186 17.61 18.54 6.58
N THR A 187 17.97 19.69 7.13
CA THR A 187 18.33 19.81 8.54
C THR A 187 17.07 19.62 9.39
N PRO A 188 17.10 18.75 10.41
CA PRO A 188 15.95 18.50 11.28
C PRO A 188 15.51 19.73 12.09
#